data_AF-A0A965KZI7-F1
#
_entry.id   AF-A0A965KZI7-F1
#
_cell.length_a   1.000
_cell.length_b   1.000
_cell.length_c   1.000
_cell.angle_alpha   90.00
_cell.angle_beta   90.00
_cell.angle_gamma   90.00
#
_symmetry.space_group_name_H-M   'P 1'
#
loop_
_entity.id
_entity.type
_entity.pdbx_description
1 polymer ?
#
loop_
_entity_poly.entity_id
_entity_poly.type
_entity_poly.pdbx_seq_one_letter_code
_entity_poly.pdbx_strand_id
1 'polypeptide(L)'
;MPSGRKFSVDEGEPILQAALRAGIVVPYGCKDGACGSCKAQLMEGSVDYGDYQKKALPDAERAQGGVLLCCATALSDVTVKARIVAAEGMIPVRKMPCRVQSIARVAQDVAVVKLQLPATEKFDYLAGQYIDILLKDGKRRSYSMASAPHQDNSIELHIRHTPGGAFTDALFGSGSPSANAVKEKDILRFEGP
;
A
#
# COMPACT_ATOMS: atom_id res chain seq x y z
N MET A 1 -6.68 7.17 -26.66
CA MET A 1 -5.91 8.41 -26.42
C MET A 1 -5.42 8.39 -24.98
N PRO A 2 -4.14 8.68 -24.69
CA PRO A 2 -3.68 8.93 -23.32
C PRO A 2 -4.46 10.13 -22.76
N SER A 3 -4.68 10.16 -21.45
CA SER A 3 -5.56 11.15 -20.80
C SER A 3 -5.09 12.61 -20.90
N GLY A 4 -3.90 12.86 -21.47
CA GLY A 4 -3.28 14.18 -21.59
C GLY A 4 -2.80 14.78 -20.27
N ARG A 5 -2.90 14.03 -19.16
CA ARG A 5 -2.47 14.48 -17.84
C ARG A 5 -0.95 14.41 -17.72
N LYS A 6 -0.35 15.48 -17.19
CA LYS A 6 1.10 15.61 -16.95
C LYS A 6 1.34 15.86 -15.47
N PHE A 7 2.43 15.31 -14.96
CA PHE A 7 2.87 15.49 -13.58
C PHE A 7 4.40 15.35 -13.50
N SER A 8 4.98 15.91 -12.45
CA SER A 8 6.43 15.81 -12.20
C SER A 8 6.74 14.64 -11.28
N VAL A 9 7.82 13.92 -11.59
CA VAL A 9 8.35 12.80 -10.82
C VAL A 9 9.69 13.25 -10.24
N ASP A 10 9.91 13.04 -8.94
CA ASP A 10 11.20 13.34 -8.32
C ASP A 10 12.23 12.26 -8.70
N GLU A 11 13.52 12.59 -8.68
CA GLU A 11 14.57 11.63 -9.00
C GLU A 11 14.55 10.44 -8.04
N GLY A 12 14.51 9.22 -8.57
CA GLY A 12 14.41 7.99 -7.78
C GLY A 12 13.02 7.69 -7.20
N GLU A 13 12.02 8.52 -7.46
CA GLU A 13 10.64 8.28 -7.03
C GLU A 13 9.91 7.33 -8.02
N PRO A 14 9.18 6.31 -7.52
CA PRO A 14 8.35 5.50 -8.39
C PRO A 14 7.23 6.31 -9.05
N ILE A 15 6.99 6.07 -10.35
CA ILE A 15 6.00 6.81 -11.14
C ILE A 15 4.60 6.76 -10.50
N LEU A 16 4.24 5.64 -9.85
CA LEU A 16 2.99 5.51 -9.10
C LEU A 16 2.87 6.55 -7.98
N GLN A 17 3.92 6.79 -7.19
CA GLN A 17 3.85 7.74 -6.09
C GLN A 17 3.66 9.17 -6.61
N ALA A 18 4.42 9.54 -7.63
CA ALA A 18 4.29 10.84 -8.28
C ALA A 18 2.89 11.03 -8.90
N ALA A 19 2.32 10.00 -9.53
CA ALA A 19 0.97 10.03 -10.08
C ALA A 19 -0.08 10.26 -8.97
N LEU A 20 0.03 9.54 -7.85
CA LEU A 20 -0.88 9.69 -6.71
C LEU A 20 -0.78 11.09 -6.07
N ARG A 21 0.44 11.62 -5.92
CA ARG A 21 0.67 12.99 -5.44
C ARG A 21 0.03 14.05 -6.35
N ALA A 22 0.02 13.81 -7.66
CA ALA A 22 -0.63 14.65 -8.65
C ALA A 22 -2.15 14.41 -8.79
N GLY A 23 -2.75 13.55 -7.95
CA GLY A 23 -4.18 13.22 -8.02
C GLY A 23 -4.57 12.37 -9.23
N ILE A 24 -3.62 11.65 -9.82
CA ILE A 24 -3.84 10.71 -10.91
C ILE A 24 -3.81 9.29 -10.33
N VAL A 25 -4.99 8.71 -10.14
CA VAL A 25 -5.10 7.33 -9.66
C VAL A 25 -5.07 6.36 -10.82
N VAL A 26 -4.08 5.48 -10.77
CA VAL A 26 -3.99 4.26 -11.55
C VAL A 26 -4.31 3.08 -10.63
N PRO A 27 -4.79 1.92 -11.12
CA PRO A 27 -4.96 0.75 -10.27
C PRO A 27 -3.63 0.36 -9.62
N TYR A 28 -3.62 0.06 -8.32
CA TYR A 28 -2.44 -0.46 -7.61
C TYR A 28 -2.88 -1.36 -6.46
N GLY A 29 -1.97 -2.17 -5.95
CA GLY A 29 -2.23 -3.10 -4.84
C GLY A 29 -1.03 -3.17 -3.91
N CYS A 30 -0.08 -4.05 -4.22
CA CYS A 30 1.04 -4.38 -3.32
C CYS A 30 2.14 -3.31 -3.18
N LYS A 31 2.24 -2.34 -4.10
CA LYS A 31 3.31 -1.33 -4.18
C LYS A 31 4.77 -1.87 -4.21
N ASP A 32 4.97 -3.18 -4.34
CA ASP A 32 6.30 -3.85 -4.31
C ASP A 32 6.55 -4.77 -5.53
N GLY A 33 5.74 -4.62 -6.59
CA GLY A 33 5.91 -5.39 -7.83
C GLY A 33 5.46 -6.85 -7.77
N ALA A 34 4.70 -7.26 -6.73
CA ALA A 34 4.17 -8.62 -6.61
C ALA A 34 2.81 -8.88 -7.31
N CYS A 35 1.93 -7.89 -7.41
CA CYS A 35 0.52 -8.09 -7.83
C CYS A 35 0.21 -7.77 -9.30
N GLY A 36 1.02 -6.91 -9.95
CA GLY A 36 0.78 -6.49 -11.34
C GLY A 36 -0.37 -5.50 -11.55
N SER A 37 -1.08 -5.07 -10.50
CA SER A 37 -2.23 -4.15 -10.66
C SER A 37 -1.86 -2.79 -11.24
N CYS A 38 -0.64 -2.30 -10.96
CA CYS A 38 -0.12 -1.03 -11.48
C CYS A 38 0.50 -1.10 -12.88
N LYS A 39 0.18 -2.17 -13.62
CA LYS A 39 0.70 -2.36 -14.97
C LYS A 39 0.15 -1.30 -15.92
N ALA A 40 1.07 -0.68 -16.66
CA ALA A 40 0.80 0.27 -17.72
C ALA A 40 1.65 -0.09 -18.95
N GLN A 41 1.41 0.63 -20.05
CA GLN A 41 2.20 0.49 -21.27
C GLN A 41 3.07 1.76 -21.46
N LEU A 42 4.38 1.58 -21.51
CA LEU A 42 5.35 2.60 -21.89
C LEU A 42 5.22 2.88 -23.38
N MET A 43 4.90 4.12 -23.73
CA MET A 43 4.76 4.58 -25.11
C MET A 43 6.04 5.27 -25.58
N GLU A 44 6.64 6.10 -24.72
CA GLU A 44 7.81 6.91 -25.03
C GLU A 44 8.67 7.10 -23.77
N GLY A 45 9.97 7.30 -23.94
CA GLY A 45 10.94 7.52 -22.87
C GLY A 45 11.59 6.24 -22.36
N SER A 46 12.39 6.38 -21.31
CA SER A 46 13.07 5.27 -20.63
C SER A 46 12.79 5.27 -19.13
N VAL A 47 12.68 4.06 -18.57
CA VAL A 47 12.47 3.84 -17.14
C VAL A 47 13.46 2.78 -16.65
N ASP A 48 13.90 2.93 -15.41
CA ASP A 48 14.41 1.80 -14.66
C ASP A 48 13.21 1.03 -14.13
N TYR A 49 13.21 -0.29 -14.31
CA TYR A 49 12.09 -1.15 -13.90
C TYR A 49 12.15 -1.51 -12.41
N GLY A 50 13.29 -1.30 -11.76
CA GLY A 50 13.54 -1.69 -10.38
C GLY A 50 13.37 -3.20 -10.15
N ASP A 51 13.23 -3.56 -8.88
CA ASP A 51 12.97 -4.94 -8.47
C ASP A 51 11.46 -5.25 -8.51
N TYR A 52 11.09 -6.34 -9.19
CA TYR A 52 9.73 -6.85 -9.24
C TYR A 52 9.70 -8.36 -9.45
N GLN A 53 8.55 -8.98 -9.18
CA GLN A 53 8.39 -10.41 -9.40
C GLN A 53 8.05 -10.66 -10.88
N LYS A 54 8.78 -11.56 -11.55
CA LYS A 54 8.53 -11.93 -12.97
C LYS A 54 7.09 -12.33 -13.27
N LYS A 55 6.37 -12.87 -12.28
CA LYS A 55 4.94 -13.20 -12.40
C LYS A 55 4.04 -11.97 -12.61
N ALA A 56 4.44 -10.81 -12.09
CA ALA A 56 3.68 -9.57 -12.19
C ALA A 56 3.88 -8.89 -13.55
N LEU A 57 5.09 -8.99 -14.12
CA LEU A 57 5.43 -8.52 -15.47
C LEU A 57 6.33 -9.55 -16.17
N PRO A 58 5.75 -10.47 -16.96
CA PRO A 58 6.52 -11.42 -17.74
C PRO A 58 7.40 -10.74 -18.80
N ASP A 59 8.51 -11.38 -19.16
CA ASP A 59 9.48 -10.85 -20.13
C ASP A 59 8.82 -10.53 -21.50
N ALA A 60 7.83 -11.32 -21.92
CA ALA A 60 7.05 -11.08 -23.14
C ALA A 60 6.22 -9.79 -23.09
N GLU A 61 5.62 -9.48 -21.93
CA GLU A 61 4.86 -8.25 -21.77
C GLU A 61 5.78 -7.03 -21.66
N ARG A 62 6.93 -7.19 -20.99
CA ARG A 62 7.97 -6.16 -20.95
C ARG A 62 8.46 -5.81 -22.35
N ALA A 63 8.68 -6.81 -23.20
CA ALA A 63 9.08 -6.60 -24.60
C ALA A 63 8.02 -5.84 -25.43
N GLN A 64 6.75 -5.87 -25.01
CA GLN A 64 5.65 -5.10 -25.61
C GLN A 64 5.49 -3.70 -24.97
N GLY A 65 6.43 -3.26 -24.15
CA GLY A 65 6.40 -1.99 -23.44
C GLY A 65 5.62 -2.04 -22.11
N GLY A 66 5.31 -3.20 -21.57
CA GLY A 66 4.68 -3.31 -20.25
C GLY A 66 5.60 -2.79 -19.14
N VAL A 67 5.06 -1.99 -18.22
CA VAL A 67 5.79 -1.39 -17.08
C VAL A 67 4.95 -1.45 -15.81
N LEU A 68 5.59 -1.68 -14.65
CA LEU A 68 4.94 -1.62 -13.34
C LEU A 68 5.22 -0.27 -12.68
N LEU A 69 4.23 0.61 -12.61
CA LEU A 69 4.41 1.98 -12.14
C LEU A 69 4.86 2.06 -10.66
N CYS A 70 4.61 1.03 -9.84
CA CYS A 70 5.03 1.02 -8.43
C CYS A 70 6.52 0.75 -8.22
N CYS A 71 7.21 0.14 -9.18
CA CYS A 71 8.64 -0.14 -9.11
C CYS A 71 9.44 0.72 -10.08
N ALA A 72 8.81 1.14 -11.18
CA ALA A 72 9.50 1.87 -12.23
C ALA A 72 9.78 3.33 -11.85
N THR A 73 11.01 3.76 -12.05
CA THR A 73 11.46 5.15 -11.90
C THR A 73 11.80 5.72 -13.28
N ALA A 74 11.50 7.00 -13.50
CA ALA A 74 11.73 7.65 -14.80
C ALA A 74 13.21 8.03 -14.96
N LEU A 75 13.82 7.67 -16.10
CA LEU A 75 15.18 8.08 -16.47
C LEU A 75 15.18 9.23 -17.51
N SER A 76 14.02 9.51 -18.09
CA SER A 76 13.75 10.61 -19.01
C SER A 76 12.31 11.08 -18.86
N ASP A 77 11.89 12.05 -19.67
CA ASP A 77 10.46 12.29 -19.90
C ASP A 77 9.82 11.01 -20.45
N VAL A 78 8.71 10.60 -19.83
CA VAL A 78 8.07 9.30 -20.08
C VAL A 78 6.58 9.49 -20.34
N THR A 79 6.09 8.88 -21.41
CA THR A 79 4.67 8.79 -21.72
C THR A 79 4.18 7.36 -21.46
N VAL A 80 3.22 7.20 -20.56
CA VAL A 80 2.58 5.91 -20.28
C VAL A 80 1.10 5.92 -20.62
N LYS A 81 0.61 4.81 -21.17
CA LYS A 81 -0.80 4.50 -21.31
C LYS A 81 -1.21 3.60 -20.14
N ALA A 82 -1.90 4.18 -19.18
CA ALA A 82 -2.45 3.48 -18.02
C ALA A 82 -3.97 3.56 -18.01
N ARG A 83 -4.62 2.58 -17.40
CA ARG A 83 -6.02 2.70 -17.00
C ARG A 83 -6.07 3.73 -15.86
N ILE A 84 -6.85 4.78 -16.03
CA ILE A 84 -7.09 5.76 -14.96
C ILE A 84 -8.41 5.39 -14.29
N VAL A 85 -8.39 5.34 -12.96
CA VAL A 85 -9.63 5.29 -12.19
C VAL A 85 -10.09 6.75 -12.08
N ALA A 86 -11.26 7.07 -12.62
CA ALA A 86 -11.80 8.42 -12.57
C ALA A 86 -11.77 8.94 -11.12
N ALA A 87 -11.42 10.21 -10.94
CA ALA A 87 -11.28 10.85 -9.62
C ALA A 87 -12.60 10.99 -8.84
N GLU A 88 -13.73 10.55 -9.41
CA GLU A 88 -15.02 10.51 -8.74
C GLU A 88 -15.04 9.36 -7.73
N GLY A 89 -15.12 9.72 -6.45
CA GLY A 89 -15.01 8.76 -5.33
C GLY A 89 -13.60 8.64 -4.73
N MET A 90 -12.68 9.56 -5.05
CA MET A 90 -11.37 9.59 -4.40
C MET A 90 -11.49 9.89 -2.90
N ILE A 91 -10.95 8.98 -2.12
CA ILE A 91 -10.76 9.16 -0.69
C ILE A 91 -9.29 9.54 -0.48
N PRO A 92 -9.00 10.72 0.09
CA PRO A 92 -7.63 11.17 0.24
C PRO A 92 -6.84 10.25 1.16
N VAL A 93 -5.58 9.98 0.82
CA VAL A 93 -4.66 9.27 1.70
C VAL A 93 -4.39 10.15 2.93
N ARG A 94 -4.65 9.60 4.12
CA ARG A 94 -4.45 10.25 5.41
C ARG A 94 -3.45 9.47 6.24
N LYS A 95 -2.57 10.19 6.95
CA LYS A 95 -1.79 9.63 8.05
C LYS A 95 -2.57 9.84 9.35
N MET A 96 -2.87 8.76 10.06
CA MET A 96 -3.69 8.83 11.26
C MET A 96 -3.12 7.97 12.39
N PRO A 97 -3.23 8.41 13.66
CA PRO A 97 -3.02 7.54 14.78
C PRO A 97 -4.21 6.60 14.96
N CYS A 98 -3.97 5.39 15.44
CA CYS A 98 -5.00 4.48 15.93
C CYS A 98 -4.56 3.80 17.22
N ARG A 99 -5.52 3.32 17.99
CA ARG A 99 -5.27 2.50 19.18
C ARG A 99 -5.57 1.05 18.86
N VAL A 100 -4.67 0.14 19.23
CA VAL A 100 -4.96 -1.30 19.18
C VAL A 100 -6.06 -1.58 20.20
N GLN A 101 -7.28 -1.87 19.72
CA GLN A 101 -8.43 -2.14 20.56
C GLN A 101 -8.40 -3.57 21.09
N SER A 102 -8.14 -4.53 20.20
CA SER A 102 -8.01 -5.94 20.55
C SER A 102 -7.11 -6.69 19.58
N ILE A 103 -6.51 -7.77 20.07
CA ILE A 103 -5.76 -8.73 19.26
C ILE A 103 -6.29 -10.14 19.58
N ALA A 104 -6.99 -10.76 18.64
CA ALA A 104 -7.51 -12.12 18.78
C ALA A 104 -6.71 -13.10 17.93
N ARG A 105 -6.09 -14.11 18.55
CA ARG A 105 -5.47 -15.24 17.83
C ARG A 105 -6.55 -16.19 17.35
N VAL A 106 -6.78 -16.23 16.04
CA VAL A 106 -7.80 -17.09 15.42
C VAL A 106 -7.21 -18.35 14.79
N ALA A 107 -5.89 -18.36 14.56
CA ALA A 107 -5.11 -19.54 14.19
C ALA A 107 -3.70 -19.45 14.78
N GLN A 108 -2.90 -20.50 14.61
CA GLN A 108 -1.51 -20.55 15.08
C GLN A 108 -0.67 -19.40 14.49
N ASP A 109 -0.90 -19.06 13.22
CA ASP A 109 -0.18 -18.03 12.49
C ASP A 109 -1.10 -16.87 12.05
N VAL A 110 -2.34 -16.75 12.55
CA VAL A 110 -3.25 -15.65 12.15
C VAL A 110 -3.85 -14.95 13.36
N ALA A 111 -3.80 -13.62 13.33
CA ALA A 111 -4.42 -12.74 14.30
C ALA A 111 -5.40 -11.77 13.64
N VAL A 112 -6.55 -11.59 14.27
CA VAL A 112 -7.49 -10.50 13.96
C VAL A 112 -7.16 -9.33 14.87
N VAL A 113 -6.82 -8.19 14.28
CA VAL A 113 -6.46 -6.96 15.00
C VAL A 113 -7.53 -5.91 14.73
N LYS A 114 -8.14 -5.39 15.79
CA LYS A 114 -9.06 -4.25 15.69
C LYS A 114 -8.34 -2.97 16.09
N LEU A 115 -8.40 -1.97 15.22
CA LEU A 115 -7.79 -0.66 15.40
C LEU A 115 -8.90 0.37 15.62
N GLN A 116 -8.95 0.94 16.82
CA GLN A 116 -9.85 2.04 17.16
C GLN A 116 -9.29 3.35 16.61
N LEU A 117 -10.10 4.05 15.82
CA LEU A 117 -9.77 5.38 15.30
C LEU A 117 -10.11 6.48 16.31
N PRO A 118 -9.51 7.69 16.20
CA PRO A 118 -9.86 8.83 17.02
C PRO A 118 -11.34 9.22 16.83
N ALA A 119 -12.05 9.53 17.91
CA ALA A 119 -13.51 9.77 17.88
C ALA A 119 -13.94 10.96 17.00
N THR A 120 -13.04 11.93 16.80
CA THR A 120 -13.31 13.14 16.00
C THR A 120 -12.94 12.98 14.53
N GLU A 121 -12.34 11.87 14.15
CA GLU A 121 -11.81 11.65 12.82
C GLU A 121 -12.68 10.67 12.04
N LYS A 122 -12.98 11.01 10.78
CA LYS A 122 -13.59 10.08 9.82
C LYS A 122 -12.52 9.50 8.92
N PHE A 123 -12.58 8.20 8.73
CA PHE A 123 -11.72 7.48 7.79
C PHE A 123 -12.61 6.75 6.79
N ASP A 124 -12.69 7.32 5.59
CA ASP A 124 -13.41 6.71 4.49
C ASP A 124 -12.47 5.71 3.80
N TYR A 125 -13.01 4.65 3.21
CA TYR A 125 -12.30 3.75 2.30
C TYR A 125 -13.31 2.95 1.47
N LEU A 126 -12.85 2.37 0.37
CA LEU A 126 -13.61 1.40 -0.42
C LEU A 126 -13.23 -0.02 0.00
N ALA A 127 -14.21 -0.93 -0.04
CA ALA A 127 -13.96 -2.34 0.24
C ALA A 127 -12.87 -2.89 -0.71
N GLY A 128 -11.90 -3.62 -0.14
CA GLY A 128 -10.74 -4.13 -0.87
C GLY A 128 -9.49 -3.24 -0.82
N GLN A 129 -9.58 -2.02 -0.28
CA GLN A 129 -8.39 -1.19 -0.01
C GLN A 129 -7.61 -1.70 1.22
N TYR A 130 -6.45 -1.08 1.48
CA TYR A 130 -5.54 -1.44 2.56
C TYR A 130 -4.98 -0.20 3.26
N ILE A 131 -4.36 -0.40 4.42
CA ILE A 131 -3.58 0.62 5.11
C ILE A 131 -2.14 0.18 5.27
N ASP A 132 -1.22 1.14 5.29
CA ASP A 132 0.19 0.94 5.59
C ASP A 132 0.44 1.25 7.07
N ILE A 133 0.79 0.24 7.87
CA ILE A 133 1.24 0.44 9.25
C ILE A 133 2.67 1.00 9.21
N LEU A 134 2.87 2.13 9.89
CA LEU A 134 4.14 2.85 9.93
C LEU A 134 4.97 2.39 11.13
N LEU A 135 6.14 1.80 10.87
CA LEU A 135 7.04 1.27 11.88
C LEU A 135 8.05 2.34 12.33
N LYS A 136 8.60 2.17 13.55
CA LYS A 136 9.57 3.11 14.14
C LYS A 136 10.87 3.22 13.33
N ASP A 137 11.24 2.16 12.61
CA ASP A 137 12.42 2.12 11.73
C ASP A 137 12.17 2.73 10.34
N GLY A 138 11.02 3.39 10.14
CA GLY A 138 10.63 4.02 8.88
C GLY A 138 10.03 3.06 7.85
N LYS A 139 10.02 1.75 8.11
CA LYS A 139 9.40 0.78 7.21
C LYS A 139 7.88 0.85 7.26
N ARG A 140 7.26 0.36 6.19
CA ARG A 140 5.81 0.27 6.02
C ARG A 140 5.38 -1.16 5.79
N ARG A 141 4.22 -1.56 6.31
CA ARG A 141 3.62 -2.88 6.06
C ARG A 141 2.14 -2.72 5.73
N SER A 142 1.77 -3.20 4.56
CA SER A 142 0.41 -3.07 4.02
C SER A 142 -0.48 -4.19 4.53
N TYR A 143 -1.68 -3.84 5.01
CA TYR A 143 -2.71 -4.78 5.44
C TYR A 143 -4.08 -4.37 4.91
N SER A 144 -4.76 -5.29 4.23
CA SER A 144 -6.12 -5.09 3.73
C SER A 144 -7.11 -4.92 4.88
N MET A 145 -8.06 -4.01 4.70
CA MET A 145 -9.13 -3.79 5.67
C MET A 145 -10.19 -4.87 5.50
N ALA A 146 -10.48 -5.58 6.58
CA ALA A 146 -11.47 -6.67 6.65
C ALA A 146 -12.83 -6.19 7.20
N SER A 147 -12.92 -4.96 7.69
CA SER A 147 -14.16 -4.30 8.09
C SER A 147 -14.89 -3.68 6.90
N ALA A 148 -16.22 -3.55 6.98
CA ALA A 148 -16.98 -2.82 5.98
C ALA A 148 -16.76 -1.30 6.13
N PRO A 149 -16.70 -0.55 5.01
CA PRO A 149 -16.70 0.90 5.06
C PRO A 149 -17.85 1.44 5.91
N HIS A 150 -17.57 2.47 6.72
CA HIS A 150 -18.53 3.16 7.58
C HIS A 150 -19.17 2.32 8.71
N GLN A 151 -18.74 1.07 8.89
CA GLN A 151 -19.15 0.25 10.02
C GLN A 151 -18.19 0.45 11.18
N ASP A 152 -18.68 1.13 12.22
CA ASP A 152 -17.93 1.49 13.43
C ASP A 152 -16.72 2.40 13.17
N ASN A 153 -16.29 3.18 14.18
CA ASN A 153 -15.10 4.02 14.04
C ASN A 153 -13.81 3.19 14.24
N SER A 154 -13.72 2.05 13.54
CA SER A 154 -12.65 1.06 13.72
C SER A 154 -12.28 0.39 12.40
N ILE A 155 -11.06 -0.13 12.32
CA ILE A 155 -10.55 -0.92 11.20
C ILE A 155 -10.20 -2.31 11.70
N GLU A 156 -10.69 -3.35 11.03
CA GLU A 156 -10.29 -4.74 11.29
C GLU A 156 -9.24 -5.20 10.28
N LEU A 157 -8.17 -5.83 10.76
CA LEU A 157 -7.11 -6.40 9.94
C LEU A 157 -6.94 -7.89 10.27
N HIS A 158 -6.76 -8.71 9.24
CA HIS A 158 -6.40 -10.13 9.40
C HIS A 158 -4.94 -10.30 9.03
N ILE A 159 -4.10 -10.60 10.01
CA ILE A 159 -2.65 -10.56 9.87
C ILE A 159 -2.08 -11.96 10.10
N ARG A 160 -1.44 -12.50 9.05
CA ARG A 160 -0.64 -13.72 9.14
C ARG A 160 0.74 -13.42 9.72
N HIS A 161 1.26 -14.31 10.56
CA HIS A 161 2.65 -14.28 11.02
C HIS A 161 3.59 -14.71 9.90
N THR A 162 4.47 -13.80 9.50
CA THR A 162 5.63 -14.13 8.69
C THR A 162 6.86 -14.12 9.60
N PRO A 163 7.56 -15.25 9.79
CA PRO A 163 8.79 -15.29 10.58
C PRO A 163 9.84 -14.31 10.07
N GLY A 164 10.47 -13.53 10.95
CA GLY A 164 11.41 -12.46 10.58
C GLY A 164 10.73 -11.18 10.10
N GLY A 165 9.40 -11.13 10.15
CA GLY A 165 8.62 -10.00 9.63
C GLY A 165 8.63 -8.80 10.59
N ALA A 166 9.06 -7.64 10.10
CA ALA A 166 9.27 -6.43 10.90
C ALA A 166 8.10 -5.99 11.81
N PHE A 167 6.85 -6.25 11.40
CA PHE A 167 5.66 -6.00 12.23
C PHE A 167 5.08 -7.28 12.85
N THR A 168 5.05 -8.36 12.07
CA THR A 168 4.37 -9.60 12.46
C THR A 168 5.07 -10.31 13.60
N ASP A 169 6.40 -10.25 13.68
CA ASP A 169 7.15 -10.79 14.82
C ASP A 169 6.78 -10.07 16.13
N ALA A 170 6.72 -8.73 16.09
CA ALA A 170 6.28 -7.90 17.21
C ALA A 170 4.82 -8.15 17.59
N LEU A 171 3.94 -8.38 16.62
CA LEU A 171 2.54 -8.72 16.85
C LEU A 171 2.38 -10.13 17.44
N PHE A 172 3.23 -11.08 17.08
CA PHE A 172 3.18 -12.48 17.52
C PHE A 172 4.06 -12.78 18.74
N GLY A 173 4.81 -11.80 19.24
CA GLY A 173 5.75 -11.98 20.36
C GLY A 173 6.93 -12.89 20.00
N SER A 174 7.22 -13.06 18.72
CA SER A 174 8.34 -13.85 18.21
C SER A 174 9.53 -12.93 17.92
N GLY A 175 10.76 -13.31 18.27
CA GLY A 175 11.98 -12.69 17.72
C GLY A 175 12.40 -11.29 18.18
N SER A 176 11.63 -10.57 19.01
CA SER A 176 12.08 -9.31 19.62
C SER A 176 12.14 -9.41 21.15
N PRO A 177 13.19 -8.88 21.83
CA PRO A 177 13.12 -8.65 23.27
C PRO A 177 11.87 -7.82 23.57
N SER A 178 11.26 -8.05 24.73
CA SER A 178 9.88 -7.62 25.10
C SER A 178 9.59 -6.10 24.97
N ALA A 179 10.57 -5.28 24.59
CA ALA A 179 10.49 -3.85 24.39
C ALA A 179 9.70 -3.39 23.15
N ASN A 180 9.44 -4.28 22.17
CA ASN A 180 8.72 -3.93 20.93
C ASN A 180 7.47 -4.76 20.65
N ALA A 181 6.97 -5.55 21.62
CA ALA A 181 5.73 -6.29 21.43
C ALA A 181 4.55 -5.33 21.22
N VAL A 182 3.72 -5.59 20.20
CA VAL A 182 2.47 -4.86 19.99
C VAL A 182 1.42 -5.45 20.93
N LYS A 183 0.82 -4.61 21.77
CA LYS A 183 -0.20 -4.98 22.74
C LYS A 183 -1.45 -4.13 22.61
N GLU A 184 -2.54 -4.60 23.20
CA GLU A 184 -3.74 -3.78 23.34
C GLU A 184 -3.42 -2.46 24.05
N LYS A 185 -4.12 -1.40 23.63
CA LYS A 185 -3.92 0.00 24.03
C LYS A 185 -2.69 0.68 23.45
N ASP A 186 -1.81 -0.02 22.73
CA ASP A 186 -0.72 0.64 22.01
C ASP A 186 -1.28 1.59 20.95
N ILE A 187 -0.53 2.66 20.71
CA ILE A 187 -0.82 3.63 19.65
C ILE A 187 0.08 3.34 18.46
N LEU A 188 -0.55 3.07 17.32
CA LEU A 188 0.11 2.90 16.04
C LEU A 188 -0.20 4.12 15.15
N ARG A 189 0.60 4.30 14.11
CA ARG A 189 0.27 5.21 13.01
C ARG A 189 0.12 4.40 11.74
N PHE A 190 -0.84 4.78 10.93
CA PHE A 190 -1.03 4.20 9.61
C PHE A 190 -1.21 5.29 8.55
N GLU A 191 -1.04 4.91 7.29
CA GLU A 191 -1.31 5.72 6.11
C GLU A 191 -2.27 4.96 5.17
N GLY A 192 -3.31 5.61 4.67
CA GLY A 192 -4.29 5.01 3.75
C GLY A 192 -5.53 5.89 3.56
N PRO A 193 -6.58 5.43 2.87
CA PRO A 193 -6.66 4.12 2.21
C PRO A 193 -5.88 4.01 0.89
#